data_AF-A0A3D5USH1-F1
#
_entry.id   AF-A0A3D5USH1-F1
#
_cell.length_a   1.000
_cell.length_b   1.000
_cell.length_c   1.000
_cell.angle_alpha   90.00
_cell.angle_beta   90.00
_cell.angle_gamma   90.00
#
_symmetry.space_group_name_H-M   'P 1'
#
loop_
_entity.id
_entity.type
_entity.pdbx_description
1 polymer ?
#
loop_
_entity_poly.entity_id
_entity_poly.type
_entity_poly.pdbx_seq_one_letter_code
_entity_poly.pdbx_strand_id
1 'polypeptide(L)'
;METSKYDEARLHELLYQALETEAGGIKIYETAISCAKNSDLKEEWQGYLDETKTHHKTLLEVFEKPGPDSKARTPGRKVVAHIGDSLVKAMQMAREESDADAAQL
;
A
#
# COMPACT_ATOMS: atom_id res chain seq x y z
N MET A 1 -28.11 -5.10 -17.14
CA MET A 1 -28.20 -5.71 -15.81
C MET A 1 -28.24 -4.58 -14.81
N GLU A 2 -29.27 -4.51 -13.94
CA GLU A 2 -29.27 -3.55 -12.82
C GLU A 2 -28.29 -4.04 -11.74
N THR A 3 -27.34 -3.19 -11.36
CA THR A 3 -26.42 -3.45 -10.26
C THR A 3 -27.14 -3.21 -8.94
N SER A 4 -27.09 -4.17 -8.01
CA SER A 4 -27.72 -4.00 -6.69
C SER A 4 -26.93 -3.00 -5.84
N LYS A 5 -27.62 -2.27 -4.95
CA LYS A 5 -26.97 -1.43 -3.93
C LYS A 5 -25.94 -2.20 -3.08
N TYR A 6 -26.17 -3.50 -2.87
CA TYR A 6 -25.22 -4.37 -2.16
C TYR A 6 -23.94 -4.61 -2.97
N ASP A 7 -24.03 -4.65 -4.30
CA ASP A 7 -22.87 -4.84 -5.17
C ASP A 7 -22.03 -3.56 -5.25
N GLU A 8 -22.67 -2.40 -5.29
CA GLU A 8 -22.00 -1.09 -5.23
C GLU A 8 -21.22 -0.90 -3.92
N ALA A 9 -21.84 -1.24 -2.78
CA ALA A 9 -21.17 -1.14 -1.48
C ALA A 9 -19.94 -2.05 -1.37
N ARG A 10 -20.02 -3.27 -1.92
CA ARG A 10 -18.88 -4.21 -1.97
C ARG A 10 -17.78 -3.73 -2.89
N LEU A 11 -18.13 -3.15 -4.04
CA LEU A 11 -17.17 -2.54 -4.96
C LEU A 11 -16.44 -1.37 -4.29
N HIS A 12 -17.17 -0.48 -3.62
CA HIS A 12 -16.55 0.63 -2.88
C HIS A 12 -15.61 0.13 -1.79
N GLU A 13 -16.01 -0.90 -1.04
CA GLU A 13 -15.15 -1.51 -0.02
C GLU A 13 -13.84 -2.07 -0.63
N LEU A 14 -13.92 -2.71 -1.80
CA LEU A 14 -12.75 -3.19 -2.53
C LEU A 14 -11.87 -2.03 -3.00
N LEU A 15 -12.45 -0.95 -3.53
CA LEU A 15 -11.69 0.24 -3.94
C LEU A 15 -10.96 0.88 -2.76
N TYR A 16 -11.60 0.95 -1.59
CA TYR A 16 -10.97 1.48 -0.38
C TYR A 16 -9.80 0.63 0.10
N GLN A 17 -9.93 -0.69 0.03
CA GLN A 17 -8.85 -1.61 0.36
C GLN A 17 -7.71 -1.49 -0.65
N ALA A 18 -8.01 -1.43 -1.95
CA ALA A 18 -7.00 -1.24 -3.00
C ALA A 18 -6.23 0.07 -2.81
N LEU A 19 -6.92 1.19 -2.57
CA LEU A 19 -6.26 2.48 -2.35
C LEU A 19 -5.33 2.43 -1.13
N GLU A 20 -5.74 1.76 -0.06
CA GLU A 20 -4.90 1.60 1.12
C GLU A 20 -3.73 0.63 0.90
N THR A 21 -3.92 -0.40 0.08
CA THR A 21 -2.83 -1.31 -0.32
C THR A 21 -1.73 -0.52 -1.01
N GLU A 22 -2.05 0.35 -1.98
CA GLU A 22 -1.02 1.15 -2.66
C GLU A 22 -0.40 2.19 -1.71
N ALA A 23 -1.21 2.84 -0.86
CA ALA A 23 -0.69 3.80 0.13
C ALA A 23 0.25 3.15 1.16
N GLY A 24 -0.08 1.93 1.62
CA GLY A 24 0.78 1.13 2.48
C GLY A 24 2.02 0.61 1.74
N GLY A 25 1.85 0.17 0.49
CA GLY A 25 2.92 -0.29 -0.41
C GLY A 25 4.00 0.76 -0.61
N ILE A 26 3.62 2.04 -0.78
CA ILE A 26 4.58 3.15 -0.86
C ILE A 26 5.48 3.18 0.37
N LYS A 27 4.90 3.13 1.57
CA LYS A 27 5.67 3.13 2.83
C LYS A 27 6.56 1.90 2.96
N ILE A 28 6.06 0.74 2.53
CA ILE A 28 6.80 -0.53 2.55
C ILE A 28 8.03 -0.43 1.65
N TYR A 29 7.87 -0.05 0.38
CA TYR A 29 9.00 0.06 -0.54
C TYR A 29 9.99 1.16 -0.14
N GLU A 30 9.51 2.31 0.36
CA GLU A 30 10.39 3.35 0.91
C GLU A 30 11.22 2.81 2.10
N THR A 31 10.60 2.01 2.97
CA THR A 31 11.30 1.36 4.09
C THR A 31 12.27 0.30 3.58
N ALA A 32 11.88 -0.52 2.61
CA ALA A 32 12.70 -1.57 2.02
C ALA A 32 13.97 -0.98 1.39
N ILE A 33 13.82 0.05 0.55
CA ILE A 33 14.92 0.81 -0.08
C ILE A 33 15.87 1.39 0.98
N SER A 34 15.34 1.81 2.13
CA SER A 34 16.17 2.30 3.25
C SER A 34 16.96 1.19 3.96
N CYS A 35 16.49 -0.05 3.90
CA CYS A 35 17.13 -1.23 4.46
C CYS A 35 18.09 -1.92 3.47
N ALA A 36 17.88 -1.75 2.17
CA ALA A 36 18.64 -2.42 1.12
C ALA A 36 20.13 -2.03 1.12
N LYS A 37 21.03 -3.03 1.22
CA LYS A 37 22.47 -2.86 0.91
C LYS A 37 22.83 -3.31 -0.49
N ASN A 38 22.10 -4.31 -1.02
CA ASN A 38 22.27 -4.77 -2.38
C ASN A 38 21.77 -3.70 -3.37
N SER A 39 22.64 -3.24 -4.26
CA SER A 39 22.32 -2.20 -5.26
C SER A 39 21.22 -2.62 -6.22
N ASP A 40 21.20 -3.89 -6.61
CA ASP A 40 20.29 -4.42 -7.62
C ASP A 40 18.88 -4.53 -7.02
N LEU A 41 18.77 -5.01 -5.77
CA LEU A 41 17.52 -5.00 -5.02
C LEU A 41 16.99 -3.58 -4.81
N LYS A 42 17.89 -2.62 -4.54
CA LYS A 42 17.52 -1.22 -4.38
C LYS A 42 16.95 -0.61 -5.66
N GLU A 43 17.56 -0.93 -6.80
CA GLU A 43 17.08 -0.49 -8.12
C GLU A 43 15.72 -1.13 -8.46
N GLU A 44 15.58 -2.44 -8.25
CA GLU A 44 14.33 -3.16 -8.49
C GLU A 44 13.18 -2.60 -7.63
N TRP A 45 13.41 -2.41 -6.34
CA TRP A 45 12.40 -1.86 -5.44
C TRP A 45 12.07 -0.40 -5.73
N GLN A 46 13.01 0.38 -6.26
CA GLN A 46 12.71 1.73 -6.74
C GLN A 46 11.72 1.68 -7.91
N GLY A 47 11.89 0.72 -8.82
CA GLY A 47 10.92 0.46 -9.89
C GLY A 47 9.52 0.14 -9.34
N TYR A 48 9.42 -0.80 -8.38
CA TYR A 48 8.14 -1.12 -7.75
C TYR A 48 7.53 0.05 -6.98
N LEU A 49 8.34 0.89 -6.33
CA LEU A 49 7.86 2.10 -5.67
C LEU A 49 7.22 3.07 -6.67
N ASP A 50 7.82 3.25 -7.84
CA ASP A 50 7.33 4.16 -8.87
C ASP A 50 6.02 3.63 -9.51
N GLU A 51 5.92 2.32 -9.73
CA GLU A 51 4.68 1.66 -10.14
C GLU A 51 3.58 1.82 -9.07
N THR A 52 3.89 1.54 -7.80
CA THR A 52 2.96 1.68 -6.67
C THR A 52 2.44 3.11 -6.53
N LYS A 53 3.32 4.12 -6.69
CA LYS A 53 2.91 5.54 -6.71
C LYS A 53 1.98 5.85 -7.87
N THR A 54 2.23 5.26 -9.04
CA THR A 54 1.36 5.39 -10.21
C THR A 54 0.00 4.76 -9.95
N HIS A 55 -0.06 3.54 -9.42
CA HIS A 55 -1.31 2.87 -9.05
C HIS A 55 -2.10 3.66 -8.02
N HIS A 56 -1.45 4.15 -6.97
CA HIS A 56 -2.10 4.99 -5.95
C HIS A 56 -2.73 6.24 -6.56
N LYS A 57 -2.02 6.92 -7.48
CA LYS A 57 -2.56 8.08 -8.19
C LYS A 57 -3.76 7.71 -9.06
N THR A 58 -3.66 6.64 -9.85
CA THR A 58 -4.77 6.17 -10.69
C THR A 58 -5.98 5.77 -9.85
N LEU A 59 -5.79 5.12 -8.71
CA LEU A 59 -6.90 4.81 -7.80
C LEU A 59 -7.53 6.10 -7.25
N LEU A 60 -6.74 7.11 -6.84
CA LEU A 60 -7.30 8.39 -6.43
C LEU A 60 -8.17 9.03 -7.52
N GLU A 61 -7.76 8.96 -8.78
CA GLU A 61 -8.54 9.44 -9.94
C GLU A 61 -9.87 8.68 -10.07
N VAL A 62 -9.92 7.38 -9.75
CA VAL A 62 -11.19 6.60 -9.72
C VAL A 62 -12.14 7.08 -8.61
N PHE A 63 -11.62 7.61 -7.51
CA PHE A 63 -12.44 8.22 -6.45
C PHE A 63 -12.88 9.65 -6.79
N GLU A 64 -12.32 10.29 -7.82
CA GLU A 64 -12.81 11.58 -8.29
C GLU A 64 -14.21 11.45 -8.91
N LYS A 65 -14.98 12.54 -8.92
CA LYS A 65 -16.42 12.53 -9.21
C LYS A 65 -16.75 11.76 -10.51
N PRO A 66 -17.74 10.85 -10.50
CA PRO A 66 -18.77 10.61 -9.47
C PRO A 66 -18.41 9.59 -8.35
N GLY A 67 -17.13 9.31 -8.10
CA GLY A 67 -16.69 8.33 -7.08
C GLY A 67 -17.01 8.68 -5.61
N PRO A 68 -16.88 7.71 -4.69
CA PRO A 68 -17.10 7.92 -3.25
C PRO A 68 -15.95 8.75 -2.62
N ASP A 69 -16.11 9.20 -1.36
CA ASP A 69 -15.05 9.97 -0.67
C ASP A 69 -13.81 9.10 -0.41
N SER A 70 -12.70 9.38 -1.11
CA SER A 70 -11.42 8.66 -0.95
C SER A 70 -10.83 8.71 0.46
N LYS A 71 -11.34 9.56 1.36
CA LYS A 71 -10.87 9.68 2.75
C LYS A 71 -11.62 8.78 3.74
N ALA A 72 -12.68 8.11 3.31
CA ALA A 72 -13.44 7.25 4.21
C ALA A 72 -12.58 6.11 4.79
N ARG A 73 -12.74 5.85 6.09
CA ARG A 73 -12.01 4.80 6.83
C ARG A 73 -12.94 3.62 7.13
N THR A 74 -13.23 2.84 6.09
CA THR A 74 -14.07 1.65 6.21
C THR A 74 -13.38 0.52 7.00
N PRO A 75 -14.12 -0.49 7.50
CA PRO A 75 -13.54 -1.59 8.26
C PRO A 75 -12.43 -2.34 7.53
N GLY A 76 -12.62 -2.72 6.26
CA GLY A 76 -11.60 -3.45 5.50
C GLY A 76 -10.39 -2.57 5.22
N ARG A 77 -10.59 -1.28 4.92
CA ARG A 77 -9.50 -0.32 4.80
C ARG A 77 -8.64 -0.23 6.06
N LYS A 78 -9.26 -0.21 7.24
CA LYS A 78 -8.53 -0.21 8.52
C LYS A 78 -7.69 -1.47 8.72
N VAL A 79 -8.20 -2.63 8.29
CA VAL A 79 -7.45 -3.89 8.33
C VAL A 79 -6.23 -3.83 7.42
N VAL A 80 -6.40 -3.40 6.16
CA VAL A 80 -5.29 -3.24 5.20
C VAL A 80 -4.23 -2.26 5.73
N ALA A 81 -4.67 -1.13 6.30
CA ALA A 81 -3.79 -0.15 6.92
C ALA A 81 -2.93 -0.78 8.03
N HIS A 82 -3.56 -1.55 8.92
CA HIS A 82 -2.88 -2.22 10.01
C HIS A 82 -1.85 -3.24 9.53
N ILE A 83 -2.15 -4.00 8.48
CA ILE A 83 -1.20 -4.95 7.88
C ILE A 83 0.01 -4.22 7.33
N GLY A 84 -0.20 -3.16 6.54
CA GLY A 84 0.89 -2.37 5.96
C GLY A 84 1.76 -1.70 7.03
N ASP A 85 1.14 -1.04 8.02
CA ASP A 85 1.86 -0.39 9.11
C ASP A 85 2.64 -1.41 9.98
N SER A 86 2.09 -2.62 10.17
CA SER A 86 2.77 -3.69 10.93
C SER A 86 3.99 -4.22 10.19
N LEU A 87 3.92 -4.38 8.86
CA LEU A 87 5.06 -4.80 8.06
C LEU A 87 6.18 -3.74 8.09
N VAL A 88 5.83 -2.47 7.89
CA VAL A 88 6.79 -1.35 8.03
C VAL A 88 7.46 -1.38 9.41
N LYS A 89 6.68 -1.59 10.47
CA LYS A 89 7.24 -1.68 11.83
C LYS A 89 8.20 -2.87 11.98
N ALA A 90 7.85 -4.03 11.44
CA ALA A 90 8.71 -5.21 11.48
C ALA A 90 10.05 -4.97 10.75
N MET A 91 10.02 -4.32 9.58
CA MET A 91 11.24 -3.96 8.83
C MET A 91 12.12 -2.98 9.61
N GLN A 92 11.51 -1.99 10.28
CA GLN A 92 12.24 -1.05 11.13
C GLN A 92 12.89 -1.75 12.33
N MET A 93 12.20 -2.69 12.97
CA MET A 93 12.76 -3.50 14.05
C MET A 93 13.94 -4.35 13.57
N ALA A 94 13.81 -5.03 12.42
CA ALA A 94 14.90 -5.82 11.84
C ALA A 94 16.14 -4.96 11.52
N ARG A 95 15.95 -3.73 11.02
CA ARG A 95 17.03 -2.78 10.78
C ARG A 95 17.76 -2.35 12.06
N GLU A 96 17.04 -2.23 13.17
CA GLU A 96 17.58 -1.80 14.48
C GLU A 96 18.35 -2.94 15.20
N GLU A 97 17.97 -4.20 15.02
CA GLU A 97 18.56 -5.36 15.71
C GLU A 97 19.90 -5.86 15.13
N SER A 98 20.54 -5.09 14.24
CA SER A 98 21.93 -5.25 13.74
C SER A 98 22.23 -6.41 12.79
N ASP A 99 21.28 -7.26 12.42
CA ASP A 99 21.42 -8.11 11.22
C ASP A 99 20.88 -7.37 9.99
N ALA A 100 21.67 -6.43 9.48
CA ALA A 100 21.28 -5.61 8.34
C ALA A 100 21.24 -6.39 7.01
N ASP A 101 21.57 -7.69 7.01
CA ASP A 101 21.30 -8.59 5.89
C ASP A 101 19.89 -9.20 6.04
N ALA A 102 19.43 -9.52 7.25
CA ALA A 102 18.05 -9.93 7.53
C ALA A 102 17.00 -8.83 7.23
N ALA A 103 17.42 -7.57 7.12
CA ALA A 103 16.54 -6.45 6.78
C ALA A 103 16.22 -6.30 5.27
N GLN A 104 16.83 -7.12 4.40
CA GLN A 104 16.68 -7.06 2.93
C GLN A 104 15.57 -8.02 2.40
N LEU A 105 14.38 -7.96 3.00
CA LEU A 105 13.22 -8.79 2.64
C LEU A 105 12.66 -8.53 1.24
#